data_AF-A0A1F4YER5-F1
#
_entry.id   AF-A0A1F4YER5-F1
#
_cell.length_a   1.000
_cell.length_b   1.000
_cell.length_c   1.000
_cell.angle_alpha   90.00
_cell.angle_beta   90.00
_cell.angle_gamma   90.00
#
_symmetry.space_group_name_H-M   'P 1'
#
loop_
_entity.id
_entity.type
_entity.pdbx_description
1 polymer ?
#
loop_
_entity_poly.entity_id
_entity_poly.type
_entity_poly.pdbx_seq_one_letter_code
_entity_poly.pdbx_strand_id
1 'polypeptide(L)'
;MDSFFSLVMGLAILGVVLYAVFRPKEKSEGHGGKDAYFYIVMFLALMPLFWGVADLGRLGLEGVWDIRSSYTYGQRSAEDQARRISLRMSAIVVALPVYVFHWYKAGSRKKEEMDWGSKRSYMVAVLILSLILVLTVGIWLVYQGFNALLGAVSRDVKQQVAYALPYAVVSAAVWGWHMKGWQELKKQEGVKPTS
;
A
#
# COMPACT_ATOMS: atom_id res chain seq x y z
N MET A 1 5.78 5.28 26.40
CA MET A 1 6.46 6.39 25.72
C MET A 1 6.88 5.99 24.30
N ASP A 2 7.43 4.79 24.09
CA ASP A 2 7.84 4.29 22.76
C ASP A 2 6.73 4.30 21.71
N SER A 3 5.51 3.91 22.07
CA SER A 3 4.34 3.92 21.16
C SER A 3 3.92 5.32 20.71
N PHE A 4 4.07 6.33 21.56
CA PHE A 4 3.79 7.72 21.21
C PHE A 4 4.87 8.27 20.27
N PHE A 5 6.15 8.01 20.57
CA PHE A 5 7.26 8.39 19.69
C PHE A 5 7.16 7.72 18.32
N SER A 6 6.84 6.42 18.24
CA SER A 6 6.64 5.72 16.96
C SER A 6 5.45 6.27 16.16
N LEU A 7 4.35 6.63 16.83
CA LEU A 7 3.20 7.26 16.19
C LEU A 7 3.56 8.63 15.60
N VAL A 8 4.22 9.49 16.39
CA VAL A 8 4.66 10.82 15.95
C VAL A 8 5.65 10.71 14.80
N MET A 9 6.61 9.78 14.87
CA MET A 9 7.55 9.50 13.78
C MET A 9 6.84 8.99 12.53
N GLY A 10 5.89 8.07 12.66
CA GLY A 10 5.10 7.56 11.54
C GLY A 10 4.30 8.66 10.86
N LEU A 11 3.65 9.53 11.64
CA LEU A 11 2.91 10.69 11.12
C LEU A 11 3.84 11.74 10.50
N ALA A 12 5.04 11.95 11.06
CA ALA A 12 6.03 12.86 10.51
C ALA A 12 6.59 12.35 9.18
N ILE A 13 6.93 11.05 9.07
CA ILE A 13 7.34 10.43 7.81
C ILE A 13 6.21 10.52 6.79
N LEU A 14 4.97 10.21 7.20
CA LEU A 14 3.81 10.32 6.33
C LEU A 14 3.62 11.76 5.85
N GLY A 15 3.73 12.74 6.74
CA GLY A 15 3.64 14.16 6.43
C GLY A 15 4.75 14.63 5.48
N VAL A 16 5.99 14.16 5.68
CA VAL A 16 7.13 14.44 4.80
C VAL A 16 6.93 13.79 3.43
N VAL A 17 6.46 12.54 3.38
CA VAL A 17 6.12 11.86 2.12
C VAL A 17 5.03 12.63 1.40
N LEU A 18 3.94 12.98 2.09
CA LEU A 18 2.86 13.77 1.50
C LEU A 18 3.34 15.14 1.01
N TYR A 19 4.14 15.84 1.80
CA TYR A 19 4.69 17.15 1.41
C TYR A 19 5.66 17.06 0.25
N ALA A 20 6.56 16.08 0.25
CA ALA A 20 7.54 15.88 -0.83
C ALA A 20 6.89 15.43 -2.13
N VAL A 21 5.85 14.59 -2.04
CA VAL A 21 5.09 14.05 -3.17
C VAL A 21 4.16 15.12 -3.73
N PHE A 22 3.35 15.77 -2.90
CA PHE A 22 2.33 16.73 -3.30
C PHE A 22 2.79 18.19 -3.16
N ARG A 23 4.11 18.44 -3.19
CA ARG A 23 4.63 19.80 -3.08
C ARG A 23 4.01 20.67 -4.18
N PRO A 24 3.32 21.77 -3.85
CA PRO A 24 2.80 22.68 -4.86
C PRO A 24 4.00 23.24 -5.63
N LYS A 25 4.10 22.91 -6.92
CA LYS A 25 5.04 23.60 -7.81
C LYS A 25 4.47 24.98 -8.09
N GLU A 26 5.20 26.02 -7.70
CA GLU A 26 4.86 27.41 -8.01
C GLU A 26 4.60 27.55 -9.51
N LYS A 27 3.44 28.11 -9.87
CA LYS A 27 2.88 28.34 -11.22
C LYS A 27 1.97 27.24 -11.83
N SER A 28 0.95 26.78 -11.10
CA SER A 28 -0.30 26.37 -11.76
C SER A 28 -1.37 27.40 -11.44
N GLU A 29 -1.79 28.14 -12.45
CA GLU A 29 -2.87 29.11 -12.36
C GLU A 29 -4.12 28.48 -11.73
N GLY A 30 -4.57 29.05 -10.60
CA GLY A 30 -5.94 29.00 -10.10
C GLY A 30 -6.52 27.71 -9.53
N HIS A 31 -6.15 26.49 -9.96
CA HIS A 31 -6.95 25.28 -9.67
C HIS A 31 -6.20 24.08 -9.04
N GLY A 32 -4.87 24.12 -8.96
CA GLY A 32 -4.04 22.97 -8.52
C GLY A 32 -4.27 22.44 -7.09
N GLY A 33 -4.82 23.25 -6.18
CA GLY A 33 -4.99 22.86 -4.77
C GLY A 33 -6.15 21.89 -4.48
N LYS A 34 -7.25 21.97 -5.23
CA LYS A 34 -8.46 21.15 -4.98
C LYS A 34 -8.34 19.74 -5.54
N ASP A 35 -7.42 19.52 -6.46
CA ASP A 35 -7.28 18.26 -7.19
C ASP A 35 -6.27 17.33 -6.52
N ALA A 36 -5.22 17.91 -5.94
CA ALA A 36 -4.30 17.23 -5.02
C ALA A 36 -5.04 16.47 -3.91
N TYR A 37 -6.16 17.02 -3.42
CA TYR A 37 -7.02 16.36 -2.42
C TYR A 37 -7.42 14.94 -2.84
N PHE A 38 -7.85 14.73 -4.09
CA PHE A 38 -8.29 13.40 -4.54
C PHE A 38 -7.15 12.40 -4.44
N TYR A 39 -5.96 12.79 -4.88
CA TYR A 39 -4.79 11.94 -4.87
C TYR A 39 -4.24 11.67 -3.47
N ILE A 40 -4.28 12.67 -2.58
CA ILE A 40 -3.92 12.51 -1.16
C ILE A 40 -4.88 11.53 -0.48
N VAL A 41 -6.19 11.71 -0.66
CA VAL A 41 -7.19 10.82 -0.06
C VAL A 41 -7.10 9.41 -0.63
N MET A 42 -6.87 9.25 -1.94
CA MET A 42 -6.60 7.95 -2.53
C MET A 42 -5.39 7.28 -1.91
N PHE A 43 -4.30 8.01 -1.72
CA PHE A 43 -3.08 7.49 -1.08
C PHE A 43 -3.37 7.04 0.35
N LEU A 44 -4.04 7.88 1.14
CA LEU A 44 -4.40 7.57 2.53
C LEU A 44 -5.38 6.40 2.64
N ALA A 45 -6.32 6.25 1.71
CA ALA A 45 -7.24 5.12 1.67
C ALA A 45 -6.56 3.82 1.20
N LEU A 46 -5.55 3.90 0.34
CA LEU A 46 -4.79 2.75 -0.12
C LEU A 46 -4.00 2.08 1.01
N MET A 47 -3.49 2.83 1.99
CA MET A 47 -2.72 2.29 3.12
C MET A 47 -3.48 1.25 3.97
N PRO A 48 -4.65 1.57 4.56
CA PRO A 48 -5.44 0.58 5.30
C PRO A 48 -6.01 -0.52 4.41
N LEU A 49 -6.26 -0.27 3.11
CA LEU A 49 -6.64 -1.33 2.17
C LEU A 49 -5.52 -2.34 1.98
N PHE A 50 -4.33 -1.85 1.68
CA PHE A 50 -3.14 -2.67 1.52
C PHE A 50 -2.93 -3.54 2.76
N TRP A 51 -2.93 -2.92 3.94
CA TRP A 51 -2.72 -3.63 5.19
C TRP A 51 -3.85 -4.61 5.50
N GLY A 52 -5.10 -4.21 5.32
CA GLY A 52 -6.27 -5.06 5.54
C GLY A 52 -6.25 -6.31 4.66
N VAL A 53 -5.98 -6.16 3.36
CA VAL A 53 -5.95 -7.28 2.41
C VAL A 53 -4.75 -8.20 2.67
N ALA A 54 -3.55 -7.63 2.85
CA ALA A 54 -2.35 -8.42 3.12
C ALA A 54 -2.47 -9.20 4.44
N ASP A 55 -2.97 -8.56 5.50
CA ASP A 55 -3.06 -9.18 6.81
C ASP A 55 -4.19 -10.22 6.89
N LEU A 56 -5.28 -10.07 6.13
CA LEU A 56 -6.25 -11.14 5.94
C LEU A 56 -5.64 -12.35 5.21
N GLY A 57 -4.83 -12.10 4.18
CA GLY A 57 -4.08 -13.16 3.50
C GLY A 57 -3.14 -13.90 4.47
N ARG A 58 -2.47 -13.18 5.37
CA ARG A 58 -1.65 -13.77 6.44
C ARG A 58 -2.47 -14.63 7.38
N LEU A 59 -3.58 -14.11 7.91
CA LEU A 59 -4.46 -14.87 8.80
C LEU A 59 -5.02 -16.12 8.12
N GLY A 60 -5.33 -16.04 6.82
CA GLY A 60 -5.73 -17.18 6.01
C GLY A 60 -4.65 -18.25 5.91
N LEU A 61 -3.41 -17.86 5.57
CA LEU A 61 -2.27 -18.79 5.50
C LEU A 61 -1.93 -19.39 6.88
N GLU A 62 -1.94 -18.59 7.93
CA GLU A 62 -1.72 -19.07 9.30
C GLU A 62 -2.76 -20.12 9.71
N GLY A 63 -4.03 -19.91 9.33
CA GLY A 63 -5.10 -20.88 9.56
C GLY A 63 -4.93 -22.18 8.77
N VAL A 64 -4.54 -22.10 7.48
CA VAL A 64 -4.32 -23.28 6.63
C VAL A 64 -3.10 -24.09 7.06
N TRP A 65 -2.04 -23.44 7.52
CA TRP A 65 -0.79 -24.09 7.94
C TRP A 65 -0.73 -24.47 9.42
N ASP A 66 -1.83 -24.30 10.17
CA ASP A 66 -1.91 -24.51 11.62
C ASP A 66 -0.76 -23.81 12.37
N ILE A 67 -0.44 -22.59 11.94
CA ILE A 67 0.65 -21.80 12.53
C ILE A 67 0.14 -21.15 13.79
N ARG A 68 0.74 -21.56 14.91
CA ARG A 68 0.46 -20.93 16.19
C ARG A 68 1.29 -19.66 16.39
N SER A 69 0.80 -18.54 15.86
CA SER A 69 1.43 -17.23 15.96
C SER A 69 1.55 -16.74 17.41
N SER A 70 2.79 -16.48 17.84
CA SER A 70 3.13 -15.89 19.15
C SER A 70 3.10 -14.35 19.16
N TYR A 71 2.87 -13.70 18.01
CA TYR A 71 2.98 -12.24 17.91
C TYR A 71 1.69 -11.55 18.39
N THR A 72 1.82 -10.98 19.60
CA THR A 72 0.99 -9.93 20.19
C THR A 72 -0.46 -10.34 20.47
N TYR A 73 -0.79 -10.55 21.75
CA TYR A 73 -2.04 -11.14 22.26
C TYR A 73 -2.21 -12.63 21.92
N GLY A 74 -1.99 -13.46 22.93
CA GLY A 74 -1.99 -14.92 22.83
C GLY A 74 -3.15 -15.45 22.02
N GLN A 75 -2.83 -16.26 21.00
CA GLN A 75 -3.76 -17.16 20.34
C GLN A 75 -4.34 -18.16 21.34
N ARG A 76 -5.28 -17.73 22.18
CA ARG A 76 -5.93 -18.61 23.15
C ARG A 76 -7.43 -18.73 22.94
N SER A 77 -8.06 -17.88 22.12
CA SER A 77 -9.51 -17.94 21.89
C SER A 77 -9.91 -17.70 20.42
N ALA A 78 -10.98 -18.36 19.98
CA ALA A 78 -11.63 -18.08 18.69
C ALA A 78 -12.12 -16.62 18.59
N GLU A 79 -12.41 -16.01 19.74
CA GLU A 79 -12.81 -14.61 19.87
C GLU A 79 -11.69 -13.65 19.43
N ASP A 80 -10.44 -13.91 19.81
CA ASP A 80 -9.30 -13.06 19.41
C ASP A 80 -9.02 -13.14 17.91
N GLN A 81 -9.19 -14.31 17.31
CA GLN A 81 -9.08 -14.48 15.86
C GLN A 81 -10.21 -13.72 15.14
N ALA A 82 -11.45 -13.85 15.62
CA ALA A 82 -12.59 -13.11 15.09
C ALA A 82 -12.39 -11.59 15.20
N ARG A 83 -11.87 -11.07 16.32
CA ARG A 83 -11.52 -9.66 16.49
C ARG A 83 -10.46 -9.20 15.49
N ARG A 84 -9.41 -10.00 15.27
CA ARG A 84 -8.37 -9.66 14.29
C ARG A 84 -8.98 -9.56 12.90
N ILE A 85 -9.73 -10.57 12.46
CA ILE A 85 -10.39 -10.58 11.14
C ILE A 85 -11.34 -9.39 11.01
N SER A 86 -12.19 -9.16 12.01
CA SER A 86 -13.17 -8.07 12.02
C SER A 86 -12.51 -6.70 11.85
N LEU A 87 -11.38 -6.44 12.50
CA LEU A 87 -10.66 -5.18 12.34
C LEU A 87 -10.19 -4.95 10.90
N ARG A 88 -9.68 -5.99 10.22
CA ARG A 88 -9.15 -5.86 8.85
C ARG A 88 -10.29 -5.77 7.84
N MET A 89 -11.34 -6.55 8.04
CA MET A 89 -12.57 -6.43 7.26
C MET A 89 -13.16 -5.03 7.38
N SER A 90 -13.22 -4.46 8.59
CA SER A 90 -13.70 -3.09 8.81
C SER A 90 -12.85 -2.07 8.06
N ALA A 91 -11.52 -2.20 8.11
CA ALA A 91 -10.61 -1.34 7.36
C ALA A 91 -10.88 -1.40 5.85
N ILE A 92 -11.09 -2.59 5.28
CA ILE A 92 -11.42 -2.76 3.85
C ILE A 92 -12.78 -2.17 3.52
N VAL A 93 -13.82 -2.48 4.31
CA VAL A 93 -15.20 -2.03 4.07
C VAL A 93 -15.29 -0.50 4.08
N VAL A 94 -14.51 0.18 4.92
CA VAL A 94 -14.49 1.64 4.98
C VAL A 94 -13.58 2.25 3.92
N ALA A 95 -12.36 1.73 3.75
CA ALA A 95 -11.38 2.35 2.89
C ALA A 95 -11.61 2.05 1.39
N LEU A 96 -12.22 0.91 1.04
CA LEU A 96 -12.43 0.52 -0.35
C LEU A 96 -13.38 1.48 -1.08
N PRO A 97 -14.58 1.81 -0.53
CA PRO A 97 -15.46 2.79 -1.16
C PRO A 97 -14.80 4.16 -1.31
N VAL A 98 -14.03 4.60 -0.30
CA VAL A 98 -13.31 5.87 -0.35
C VAL A 98 -12.29 5.87 -1.48
N TYR A 99 -11.46 4.82 -1.57
CA TYR A 99 -10.46 4.70 -2.63
C TYR A 99 -11.11 4.67 -4.02
N VAL A 100 -12.12 3.82 -4.21
CA VAL A 100 -12.82 3.65 -5.49
C VAL A 100 -13.49 4.94 -5.93
N PHE A 101 -14.20 5.63 -5.02
CA PHE A 101 -14.85 6.90 -5.30
C PHE A 101 -13.86 7.97 -5.76
N HIS A 102 -12.74 8.14 -5.04
CA HIS A 102 -11.75 9.15 -5.39
C HIS A 102 -10.98 8.77 -6.66
N TRP A 103 -10.69 7.49 -6.88
CA TRP A 103 -10.08 6.99 -8.13
C TRP A 103 -10.97 7.31 -9.33
N TYR A 104 -12.26 7.00 -9.24
CA TYR A 104 -13.22 7.28 -10.31
C TYR A 104 -13.35 8.78 -10.57
N LYS A 105 -13.51 9.59 -9.50
CA LYS A 105 -13.67 11.04 -9.62
C LYS A 105 -12.41 11.75 -10.12
N ALA A 106 -11.22 11.23 -9.82
CA ALA A 106 -9.97 11.72 -10.41
C ALA A 106 -9.85 11.33 -11.89
N GLY A 107 -10.28 10.12 -12.26
CA GLY A 107 -10.24 9.61 -13.63
C GLY A 107 -11.30 10.20 -14.57
N SER A 108 -12.43 10.65 -14.05
CA SER A 108 -13.54 11.22 -14.84
C SER A 108 -13.36 12.69 -15.22
N ARG A 109 -12.26 13.33 -14.80
CA ARG A 109 -11.99 14.73 -15.12
C ARG A 109 -11.54 14.88 -16.58
N LYS A 110 -11.92 16.01 -17.19
CA LYS A 110 -11.43 16.39 -18.51
C LYS A 110 -9.91 16.59 -18.45
N LYS A 111 -9.21 16.31 -19.56
CA LYS A 111 -7.74 16.37 -19.61
C LYS A 111 -7.20 17.76 -19.32
N GLU A 112 -7.94 18.79 -19.72
CA GLU A 112 -7.62 20.21 -19.56
C GLU A 112 -7.73 20.66 -18.11
N GLU A 113 -8.58 20.01 -17.32
CA GLU A 113 -8.84 20.31 -15.90
C GLU A 113 -8.05 19.38 -14.96
N MET A 114 -7.29 18.42 -15.50
CA MET A 114 -6.60 17.43 -14.69
C MET A 114 -5.28 17.97 -14.16
N ASP A 115 -5.11 17.93 -12.84
CA ASP A 115 -3.80 18.17 -12.21
C ASP A 115 -2.84 16.98 -12.47
N TRP A 116 -2.12 17.09 -13.59
CA TRP A 116 -1.09 16.13 -14.01
C TRP A 116 0.04 16.00 -13.00
N GLY A 117 0.39 17.10 -12.31
CA GLY A 117 1.45 17.13 -11.31
C GLY A 117 1.11 16.21 -10.14
N SER A 118 -0.05 16.41 -9.52
CA SER A 118 -0.50 15.58 -8.40
C SER A 118 -0.76 14.12 -8.80
N LYS A 119 -1.31 13.87 -10.00
CA LYS A 119 -1.49 12.51 -10.51
C LYS A 119 -0.17 11.78 -10.68
N ARG A 120 0.82 12.44 -11.28
CA ARG A 120 2.18 11.91 -11.47
C ARG A 120 2.84 11.61 -10.14
N SER A 121 2.78 12.56 -9.22
CA SER A 121 3.31 12.43 -7.86
C SER A 121 2.71 11.25 -7.13
N TYR A 122 1.38 11.11 -7.14
CA TYR A 122 0.68 9.95 -6.56
C TYR A 122 1.16 8.64 -7.14
N MET A 123 1.22 8.52 -8.47
CA MET A 123 1.66 7.28 -9.13
C MET A 123 3.09 6.91 -8.74
N VAL A 124 4.01 7.88 -8.77
CA VAL A 124 5.42 7.67 -8.39
C VAL A 124 5.53 7.26 -6.92
N ALA A 125 4.80 7.92 -6.02
CA ALA A 125 4.82 7.59 -4.60
C ALA A 125 4.37 6.15 -4.34
N VAL A 126 3.23 5.75 -4.93
CA VAL A 126 2.73 4.38 -4.78
C VAL A 126 3.71 3.37 -5.37
N LEU A 127 4.24 3.62 -6.58
CA LEU A 127 5.19 2.74 -7.24
C LEU A 127 6.48 2.54 -6.44
N ILE A 128 7.06 3.62 -5.89
CA ILE A 128 8.28 3.54 -5.09
C ILE A 128 8.01 2.75 -3.81
N LEU A 129 6.95 3.08 -3.08
CA LEU A 129 6.65 2.42 -1.81
C LEU A 129 6.30 0.94 -1.99
N SER A 130 5.50 0.59 -3.00
CA SER A 130 5.18 -0.80 -3.28
C SER A 130 6.40 -1.56 -3.81
N LEU A 131 7.29 -0.93 -4.59
CA LEU A 131 8.54 -1.54 -5.04
C LEU A 131 9.48 -1.83 -3.87
N ILE A 132 9.65 -0.90 -2.93
CA ILE A 132 10.45 -1.11 -1.72
C ILE A 132 9.93 -2.34 -0.97
N LEU A 133 8.61 -2.45 -0.77
CA LEU A 133 8.02 -3.62 -0.11
C LEU A 133 8.25 -4.91 -0.89
N VAL A 134 8.05 -4.92 -2.21
CA VAL A 134 8.32 -6.10 -3.06
C VAL A 134 9.78 -6.52 -2.96
N LEU A 135 10.72 -5.58 -3.01
CA LEU A 135 12.15 -5.88 -2.94
C LEU A 135 12.55 -6.38 -1.56
N THR A 136 12.13 -5.70 -0.48
CA THR A 136 12.46 -6.11 0.89
C THR A 136 11.94 -7.51 1.18
N VAL A 137 10.67 -7.77 0.87
CA VAL A 137 10.06 -9.08 1.13
C VAL A 137 10.58 -10.13 0.15
N GLY A 138 10.80 -9.77 -1.11
CA GLY A 138 11.33 -10.67 -2.14
C GLY A 138 12.76 -11.14 -1.83
N ILE A 139 13.66 -10.22 -1.46
CA ILE A 139 15.02 -10.55 -1.02
C ILE A 139 14.97 -11.51 0.17
N TRP A 140 14.11 -11.21 1.15
CA TRP A 140 13.96 -12.05 2.33
C TRP A 140 13.42 -13.46 2.00
N LEU A 141 12.42 -13.57 1.11
CA LEU A 141 11.89 -14.87 0.68
C LEU A 141 12.94 -15.69 -0.09
N VAL A 142 13.72 -15.04 -0.97
CA VAL A 142 14.84 -15.68 -1.69
C VAL A 142 15.90 -16.17 -0.71
N TYR A 143 16.25 -15.36 0.29
CA TYR A 143 17.16 -15.75 1.37
C TYR A 143 16.66 -17.00 2.12
N GLN A 144 15.36 -17.07 2.46
CA GLN A 144 14.79 -18.27 3.08
C GLN A 144 14.83 -19.48 2.14
N GLY A 145 14.64 -19.28 0.83
CA GLY A 145 14.79 -20.33 -0.17
C GLY A 145 16.21 -20.93 -0.18
N PHE A 146 17.24 -20.09 -0.15
CA PHE A 146 18.63 -20.55 -0.04
C PHE A 146 18.89 -21.28 1.28
N ASN A 147 18.40 -20.76 2.41
CA ASN A 147 18.51 -21.45 3.69
C ASN A 147 17.84 -22.83 3.64
N ALA A 148 16.70 -22.96 2.97
CA ALA A 148 16.03 -24.24 2.79
C ALA A 148 16.85 -25.23 1.94
N LEU A 149 17.43 -24.76 0.83
CA LEU A 149 18.30 -25.59 -0.01
C LEU A 149 19.57 -26.05 0.72
N LEU A 150 20.09 -25.23 1.63
CA LEU A 150 21.28 -25.53 2.43
C LEU A 150 20.98 -26.30 3.73
N GLY A 151 19.72 -26.63 4.01
CA GLY A 151 19.30 -27.30 5.24
C GLY A 151 19.36 -26.42 6.51
N ALA A 152 19.54 -25.12 6.36
CA ALA A 152 19.60 -24.12 7.44
C ALA A 152 18.22 -23.51 7.77
N VAL A 153 17.18 -24.34 7.79
CA VAL A 153 15.80 -23.87 8.00
C VAL A 153 15.54 -23.53 9.47
N SER A 154 15.13 -22.30 9.75
CA SER A 154 14.70 -21.91 11.11
C SER A 154 13.39 -22.58 11.50
N ARG A 155 13.19 -22.83 12.80
CA ARG A 155 11.93 -23.43 13.32
C ARG A 155 10.70 -22.59 13.00
N ASP A 156 10.86 -21.27 12.91
CA ASP A 156 9.78 -20.32 12.70
C ASP A 156 9.58 -19.94 11.22
N VAL A 157 10.27 -20.60 10.29
CA VAL A 157 10.23 -20.23 8.86
C VAL A 157 8.80 -20.19 8.31
N LYS A 158 7.94 -21.12 8.73
CA LYS A 158 6.55 -21.19 8.28
C LYS A 158 5.77 -19.94 8.69
N GLN A 159 5.95 -19.49 9.93
CA GLN A 159 5.32 -18.26 10.44
C GLN A 159 5.85 -17.03 9.72
N GLN A 160 7.16 -16.96 9.51
CA GLN A 160 7.78 -15.83 8.82
C GLN A 160 7.34 -15.77 7.35
N VAL A 161 7.21 -16.91 6.67
CA VAL A 161 6.68 -17.01 5.30
C VAL A 161 5.20 -16.67 5.24
N ALA A 162 4.38 -17.14 6.19
CA ALA A 162 2.97 -16.76 6.27
C ALA A 162 2.77 -15.26 6.43
N TYR A 163 3.68 -14.60 7.14
CA TYR A 163 3.72 -13.14 7.23
C TYR A 163 4.19 -12.49 5.93
N ALA A 164 5.32 -12.91 5.36
CA ALA A 164 5.93 -12.28 4.21
C ALA A 164 5.10 -12.44 2.91
N LEU A 165 4.62 -13.64 2.63
CA LEU A 165 4.07 -13.99 1.32
C LEU A 165 2.85 -13.14 0.92
N PRO A 166 1.82 -12.96 1.78
CA PRO A 166 0.67 -12.10 1.43
C PRO A 166 1.06 -10.65 1.19
N TYR A 167 1.99 -10.11 1.98
CA TYR A 167 2.47 -8.75 1.79
C TYR A 167 3.23 -8.60 0.46
N ALA A 168 4.04 -9.58 0.05
CA ALA A 168 4.67 -9.58 -1.27
C ALA A 168 3.63 -9.62 -2.39
N VAL A 169 2.65 -10.51 -2.31
CA VAL A 169 1.61 -10.68 -3.34
C VAL A 169 0.79 -9.40 -3.49
N VAL A 170 0.31 -8.82 -2.38
CA VAL A 170 -0.47 -7.59 -2.42
C VAL A 170 0.37 -6.41 -2.89
N SER A 171 1.64 -6.31 -2.46
CA SER A 171 2.55 -5.24 -2.93
C SER A 171 2.81 -5.34 -4.42
N ALA A 172 3.02 -6.55 -4.94
CA ALA A 172 3.20 -6.79 -6.38
C ALA A 172 1.93 -6.46 -7.17
N ALA A 173 0.75 -6.80 -6.65
CA ALA A 173 -0.53 -6.45 -7.28
C ALA A 173 -0.74 -4.92 -7.32
N VAL A 174 -0.48 -4.22 -6.21
CA VAL A 174 -0.54 -2.75 -6.14
C VAL A 174 0.45 -2.12 -7.11
N TRP A 175 1.69 -2.61 -7.14
CA TRP A 175 2.71 -2.13 -8.06
C TRP A 175 2.28 -2.33 -9.53
N GLY A 176 1.82 -3.52 -9.88
CA GLY A 176 1.40 -3.86 -11.25
C GLY A 176 0.22 -3.01 -11.73
N TRP A 177 -0.81 -2.82 -10.88
CA TRP A 177 -1.93 -1.94 -11.18
C TRP A 177 -1.50 -0.50 -11.43
N HIS A 178 -0.66 0.06 -10.56
CA HIS A 178 -0.19 1.43 -10.69
C HIS A 178 0.83 1.60 -11.82
N MET A 179 1.59 0.56 -12.17
CA MET A 179 2.52 0.58 -13.31
C MET A 179 1.75 0.66 -14.63
N LYS A 180 0.63 -0.07 -14.76
CA LYS A 180 -0.28 0.09 -15.90
C LYS A 180 -0.83 1.51 -15.99
N GLY A 181 -1.33 2.06 -14.87
CA GLY A 181 -1.81 3.44 -14.80
C GLY A 181 -0.74 4.48 -15.14
N TRP A 182 0.52 4.24 -14.74
CA TRP A 182 1.66 5.07 -15.08
C TRP A 182 2.01 5.06 -16.57
N GLN A 183 1.95 3.89 -17.21
CA GLN A 183 2.14 3.78 -18.65
C GLN A 183 1.05 4.52 -19.43
N GLU A 184 -0.21 4.41 -18.98
CA GLU A 184 -1.33 5.16 -19.55
C GLU A 184 -1.15 6.67 -19.36
N LEU A 185 -0.70 7.12 -18.19
CA LEU A 185 -0.38 8.52 -17.92
C LEU A 185 0.68 9.05 -18.91
N LYS A 186 1.79 8.33 -19.08
CA LYS A 186 2.85 8.71 -20.02
C LYS A 186 2.37 8.80 -21.46
N LYS A 187 1.50 7.89 -21.90
CA LYS A 187 0.88 7.96 -23.23
C LYS A 187 0.05 9.23 -23.40
N GLN A 188 -0.68 9.63 -22.35
CA GLN A 188 -1.50 10.83 -22.40
C GLN A 188 -0.66 12.13 -22.33
N GLU A 189 0.42 12.16 -21.54
CA GLU A 189 1.37 13.28 -21.49
C GLU A 189 2.15 13.44 -22.81
N GLY A 190 2.43 12.34 -23.53
CA GLY A 190 3.16 12.34 -24.79
C GLY A 190 2.36 12.82 -26.01
N VAL A 191 1.02 12.90 -25.91
CA VAL A 191 0.17 13.50 -26.95
C VAL A 191 0.08 14.99 -26.67
N LYS A 192 1.03 15.77 -27.20
CA LYS A 192 0.85 17.23 -27.27
C LYS A 192 -0.44 17.53 -28.04
N PRO A 193 -1.35 18.38 -27.55
CA PRO A 193 -2.43 18.89 -28.38
C PRO A 193 -1.76 19.68 -29.51
N THR A 194 -1.93 19.20 -30.75
CA THR A 194 -1.71 20.04 -31.93
C THR A 194 -2.81 21.09 -31.89
N SER A 195 -2.44 22.31 -31.49
CA SER A 195 -3.19 23.52 -31.78
C SER A 195 -3.34 23.70 -33.28
#